data_AF-A0A0F9JEF9-F1
#
_entry.id   AF-A0A0F9JEF9-F1
#
_cell.length_a   1.000
_cell.length_b   1.000
_cell.length_c   1.000
_cell.angle_alpha   90.00
_cell.angle_beta   90.00
_cell.angle_gamma   90.00
#
_symmetry.space_group_name_H-M   'P 1'
#
loop_
_entity.id
_entity.type
_entity.pdbx_description
1 polymer ?
#
loop_
_entity_poly.entity_id
_entity_poly.type
_entity_poly.pdbx_seq_one_letter_code
_entity_poly.pdbx_strand_id
1 'polypeptide(L)' 'MEVNIYNNLSKQHNPRFGEIAVDKGFVTEEQLKEAMVEQVEDNLSSHPHRFIGYILFENGWITNEQFDSVLNILFNASA' A
#
# COMPACT_ATOMS: atom_id res chain seq x y z
N MET A 1 18.39 -2.46 1.12
CA MET A 1 18.26 -3.22 2.39
C MET A 1 17.05 -2.70 3.19
N GLU A 2 15.93 -2.40 2.51
CA GLU A 2 14.73 -1.77 3.11
C GLU A 2 13.47 -2.65 3.02
N VAL A 3 13.47 -3.69 2.17
CA VAL A 3 12.30 -4.55 1.88
C VAL A 3 11.75 -5.28 3.12
N ASN A 4 12.60 -5.58 4.11
CA ASN A 4 12.21 -6.40 5.27
C ASN A 4 11.32 -5.69 6.31
N ILE A 5 11.28 -4.35 6.33
CA ILE A 5 10.46 -3.61 7.29
C ILE A 5 8.99 -3.59 6.82
N TYR A 6 8.78 -3.36 5.52
CA TYR A 6 7.45 -3.30 4.91
C TYR A 6 6.73 -4.66 4.94
N ASN A 7 7.48 -5.77 4.87
CA ASN A 7 6.94 -7.13 5.03
C ASN A 7 6.39 -7.42 6.44
N ASN A 8 6.75 -6.64 7.47
CA ASN A 8 6.18 -6.83 8.81
C ASN A 8 4.93 -5.99 9.06
N LEU A 9 4.76 -4.89 8.34
CA LEU A 9 3.50 -4.12 8.27
C LEU A 9 2.42 -4.88 7.48
N SER A 10 2.87 -5.86 6.71
CA SER A 10 2.11 -6.75 5.86
C SER A 10 1.21 -7.76 6.61
N LYS A 11 0.80 -7.50 7.85
CA LYS A 11 -0.14 -8.37 8.59
C LYS A 11 -1.51 -7.75 8.77
N GLN A 12 -1.70 -6.48 8.39
CA GLN A 12 -2.96 -5.78 8.55
C GLN A 12 -3.54 -5.40 7.19
N HIS A 13 -4.50 -6.19 6.71
CA HIS A 13 -5.25 -5.91 5.49
C HIS A 13 -6.12 -4.67 5.71
N ASN A 14 -5.56 -3.49 5.49
CA ASN A 14 -6.26 -2.23 5.69
C ASN A 14 -6.48 -1.53 4.35
N PRO A 15 -7.67 -1.67 3.73
CA PRO A 15 -8.01 -0.97 2.47
C PRO A 15 -7.87 0.55 2.59
N ARG A 16 -7.87 1.08 3.83
CA ARG A 16 -7.69 2.51 4.13
C ARG A 16 -6.35 3.07 3.64
N PHE A 17 -5.31 2.27 3.43
CA PHE A 17 -4.05 2.81 2.87
C PHE A 17 -4.30 3.46 1.52
N GLY A 18 -4.96 2.73 0.62
CA GLY A 18 -5.26 3.19 -0.72
C GLY A 18 -6.14 4.44 -0.73
N GLU A 19 -7.20 4.41 0.08
CA GLU A 19 -8.12 5.55 0.24
C GLU A 19 -7.39 6.81 0.71
N ILE A 20 -6.55 6.70 1.76
CA ILE A 20 -5.77 7.84 2.26
C ILE A 20 -4.79 8.34 1.20
N ALA A 21 -4.15 7.44 0.45
CA ALA A 21 -3.21 7.83 -0.60
C ALA A 21 -3.89 8.61 -1.75
N VAL A 22 -5.13 8.23 -2.12
CA VAL A 22 -5.96 8.96 -3.09
C VAL A 22 -6.41 10.30 -2.50
N ASP A 23 -6.91 10.33 -1.27
CA ASP A 23 -7.37 11.55 -0.60
C ASP A 23 -6.25 12.60 -0.46
N LYS A 24 -5.01 12.15 -0.30
CA LYS A 24 -3.82 13.00 -0.25
C LYS A 24 -3.31 13.44 -1.62
N GLY A 25 -3.85 12.88 -2.70
CA GLY A 25 -3.39 13.12 -4.07
C GLY A 25 -2.00 12.53 -4.36
N PHE A 26 -1.57 11.52 -3.58
CA PHE A 26 -0.28 10.85 -3.81
C PHE A 26 -0.37 9.86 -4.95
N VAL A 27 -1.52 9.21 -5.10
CA VAL A 27 -1.85 8.30 -6.20
C VAL A 27 -3.21 8.65 -6.78
N THR A 28 -3.47 8.23 -8.02
CA THR A 28 -4.80 8.37 -8.65
C THR A 28 -5.71 7.21 -8.26
N GLU A 29 -7.03 7.40 -8.41
CA GLU A 29 -7.99 6.29 -8.28
C GLU A 29 -7.69 5.14 -9.24
N GLU A 30 -7.17 5.43 -10.42
CA GLU A 30 -6.85 4.41 -11.42
C GLU A 30 -5.64 3.57 -10.97
N GLN A 31 -4.58 4.23 -10.48
CA GLN A 31 -3.42 3.53 -9.90
C GLN A 31 -3.82 2.67 -8.69
N LEU A 32 -4.75 3.16 -7.86
CA LEU A 32 -5.28 2.37 -6.76
C LEU A 32 -6.04 1.13 -7.28
N LYS A 33 -6.91 1.28 -8.28
CA LYS A 33 -7.64 0.14 -8.87
C LYS A 33 -6.68 -0.89 -9.46
N GLU A 34 -5.65 -0.45 -10.19
CA GLU A 34 -4.62 -1.34 -10.74
C GLU A 34 -3.88 -2.10 -9.63
N ALA A 35 -3.46 -1.42 -8.57
CA ALA A 35 -2.82 -2.07 -7.43
C ALA A 35 -3.73 -3.08 -6.71
N MET A 36 -5.05 -2.83 -6.65
CA MET A 36 -6.02 -3.77 -6.10
C MET A 36 -6.18 -5.01 -6.99
N VAL A 37 -6.16 -4.85 -8.31
CA VAL A 37 -6.18 -5.98 -9.26
C VAL A 37 -4.93 -6.84 -9.07
N GLU A 38 -3.75 -6.23 -9.05
CA GLU A 38 -2.48 -6.93 -8.83
C GLU A 38 -2.45 -7.68 -7.49
N GLN A 39 -2.96 -7.06 -6.42
CA GLN A 39 -3.07 -7.72 -5.11
C GLN A 39 -3.97 -8.97 -5.16
N VAL A 40 -5.09 -8.90 -5.90
CA VAL A 40 -6.00 -10.04 -6.07
C VAL A 40 -5.31 -11.15 -6.88
N GLU A 41 -4.58 -10.80 -7.94
CA GLU A 41 -3.84 -11.77 -8.76
C GLU A 41 -2.75 -12.48 -7.95
N ASP A 42 -1.99 -11.75 -7.12
CA ASP A 42 -1.02 -12.32 -6.19
C ASP A 42 -1.68 -13.37 -5.28
N ASN A 43 -2.83 -13.03 -4.69
CA ASN A 43 -3.55 -13.89 -3.76
C ASN A 43 -4.14 -15.14 -4.39
N LEU A 44 -4.48 -15.07 -5.69
CA LEU A 44 -4.99 -16.22 -6.44
C LEU A 44 -3.86 -17.13 -6.95
N SER A 45 -2.63 -16.65 -6.90
CA SER A 45 -1.44 -17.37 -7.32
C SER A 45 -0.65 -17.91 -6.10
N SER A 46 0.46 -18.62 -6.34
CA SER A 46 1.37 -19.04 -5.28
C SER A 46 2.34 -17.93 -4.83
N HIS A 47 2.10 -16.68 -5.24
CA HIS A 47 2.92 -15.54 -4.83
C HIS A 47 2.63 -15.15 -3.38
N PRO A 48 3.62 -14.55 -2.68
CA PRO A 48 3.38 -14.01 -1.36
C PRO A 48 2.37 -12.86 -1.43
N HIS A 49 1.48 -12.78 -0.43
CA HIS A 49 0.54 -11.67 -0.31
C HIS A 49 1.29 -10.34 -0.14
N ARG A 50 1.08 -9.41 -1.07
CA ARG A 50 1.56 -8.02 -0.97
C ARG A 50 0.41 -7.09 -0.58
N PHE A 51 0.75 -5.96 0.05
CA PHE A 51 -0.20 -4.95 0.46
C PHE A 51 -0.31 -3.88 -0.61
N ILE A 52 -1.49 -3.27 -0.73
CA ILE A 52 -1.75 -2.19 -1.69
C ILE A 52 -0.65 -1.13 -1.64
N GLY A 53 -0.26 -0.67 -0.46
CA GLY A 53 0.81 0.33 -0.33
C GLY A 53 2.14 -0.14 -0.94
N TYR A 54 2.50 -1.41 -0.73
CA TYR A 54 3.76 -1.95 -1.24
C TYR A 54 3.71 -2.11 -2.77
N ILE A 55 2.56 -2.53 -3.31
CA ILE A 55 2.34 -2.60 -4.76
C ILE A 55 2.42 -1.21 -5.40
N LEU A 56 1.80 -0.19 -4.79
CA LEU A 56 1.90 1.20 -5.25
C LEU A 56 3.37 1.68 -5.24
N PHE A 57 4.16 1.25 -4.25
CA PHE A 57 5.57 1.59 -4.14
C PHE A 57 6.44 0.89 -5.19
N GLU A 58 6.26 -0.42 -5.39
CA GLU A 58 6.99 -1.18 -6.42
C GLU A 58 6.69 -0.69 -7.84
N ASN A 59 5.46 -0.25 -8.10
CA ASN A 59 5.08 0.38 -9.37
C ASN A 59 5.58 1.84 -9.50
N GLY A 60 6.23 2.40 -8.47
CA GLY A 60 6.77 3.76 -8.48
C GLY A 60 5.70 4.86 -8.47
N TRP A 61 4.46 4.52 -8.10
CA TRP A 61 3.33 5.45 -8.06
C TRP A 61 3.27 6.26 -6.76
N ILE A 62 3.89 5.76 -5.69
CA ILE A 62 4.02 6.46 -4.42
C ILE A 62 5.49 6.53 -4.00
N THR A 63 5.93 7.66 -3.47
CA THR A 63 7.29 7.81 -2.94
C THR A 63 7.41 7.26 -1.52
N ASN A 64 8.64 7.00 -1.05
CA ASN A 64 8.89 6.62 0.36
C ASN A 64 8.29 7.63 1.34
N GLU A 65 8.48 8.94 1.11
CA GLU A 65 7.95 9.99 1.99
C GLU A 65 6.42 10.00 2.04
N GLN A 66 5.77 9.81 0.90
CA GLN A 66 4.31 9.72 0.81
C GLN A 66 3.79 8.45 1.48
N PHE A 67 4.45 7.32 1.27
CA PHE A 67 4.13 6.05 1.90
C PHE A 67 4.20 6.16 3.43
N ASP A 68 5.28 6.71 3.96
CA ASP A 68 5.46 6.96 5.40
C ASP A 68 4.40 7.93 5.95
N SER A 69 4.03 8.95 5.17
CA SER A 69 2.94 9.86 5.53
C SER A 69 1.60 9.12 5.70
N VAL A 70 1.27 8.20 4.79
CA VAL A 70 0.05 7.38 4.89
C VAL A 70 0.11 6.44 6.10
N LEU A 71 1.25 5.78 6.35
CA LEU A 71 1.41 4.91 7.52
C LEU A 71 1.22 5.69 8.83
N ASN A 72 1.80 6.88 8.93
CA ASN A 72 1.62 7.73 10.10
C ASN A 72 0.15 8.04 10.35
N ILE A 73 -0.64 8.30 9.31
CA ILE A 73 -2.09 8.54 9.45
C ILE A 73 -2.82 7.27 9.91
N LEU A 74 -2.51 6.12 9.31
CA LEU A 74 -3.15 4.83 9.65
C LEU A 74 -2.94 4.44 11.12
N PHE A 75 -1.72 4.60 11.63
CA PHE A 75 -1.36 4.15 12.98
C PHE A 75 -1.60 5.22 14.06
N ASN A 76 -1.56 6.51 13.73
CA ASN A 76 -1.82 7.58 14.70
C ASN A 76 -3.30 7.95 14.82
N ALA A 77 -4.17 7.55 13.87
CA ALA A 77 -5.62 7.73 13.99
C ALA A 77 -6.31 6.72 14.93
N SER A 78 -5.55 5.87 15.60
CA SER A 78 -6.05 4.86 16.56
C SER A 78 -5.77 5.21 18.03
N ALA A 79 -5.34 6.45 18.31
CA ALA A 79 -5.11 6.99 19.65
C ALA A 79 -6.31 7.78 20.17
#